data_AF-A0A067FLK4-F1
#
_entry.id   AF-A0A067FLK4-F1
#
_cell.length_a   1.000
_cell.length_b   1.000
_cell.length_c   1.000
_cell.angle_alpha   90.00
_cell.angle_beta   90.00
_cell.angle_gamma   90.00
#
_symmetry.space_group_name_H-M   'P 1'
#
loop_
_entity.id
_entity.type
_entity.pdbx_description
1 polymer ?
#
loop_
_entity_poly.entity_id
_entity_poly.type
_entity_poly.pdbx_seq_one_letter_code
_entity_poly.pdbx_strand_id
1 'polypeptide(L)'
;MIDFIILEQMTAFAVIMQKHPGWVGLLQSTILESVGCIWFNRSEAKDREIVARKLRDHVQGTDNNPLLIFPEGTCVNNHYTVMFKKGAFELGCTVCPVAIKYNKIFVDAFWNSRKQSFTMHLLQLMTSWAVVCDVWYLEPQTLRPGETAIEFAERVRDIISVRAGLKKVPWDGYLKYSRPSPKHRERKQQSFAESVLRRLDEK
;
A
#
# COMPACT_ATOMS: atom_id res chain seq x y z
N MET A 1 -2.03 7.94 5.43
CA MET A 1 -1.79 9.01 6.42
C MET A 1 -2.13 8.53 7.81
N ILE A 2 -3.34 8.02 8.07
CA ILE A 2 -3.67 7.47 9.40
C ILE A 2 -2.79 6.27 9.77
N ASP A 3 -2.58 5.32 8.84
CA ASP A 3 -1.65 4.20 9.07
C ASP A 3 -0.25 4.68 9.48
N PHE A 4 0.25 5.74 8.83
CA PHE A 4 1.53 6.35 9.15
C PHE A 4 1.53 6.93 10.58
N ILE A 5 0.55 7.75 10.93
CA ILE A 5 0.43 8.35 12.27
C ILE A 5 0.34 7.27 13.35
N ILE A 6 -0.37 6.17 13.11
CA ILE A 6 -0.50 5.06 14.05
C ILE A 6 0.85 4.36 14.25
N LEU A 7 1.59 4.11 13.17
CA LEU A 7 2.90 3.45 13.25
C LEU A 7 3.98 4.34 13.89
N GLU A 8 3.93 5.65 13.65
CA GLU A 8 4.82 6.64 14.28
C GLU A 8 4.74 6.65 15.81
N GLN A 9 3.66 6.13 16.41
CA GLN A 9 3.56 5.98 17.87
C GLN A 9 4.59 4.99 18.44
N MET A 10 5.12 4.08 17.62
CA MET A 10 6.13 3.11 18.05
C MET A 10 7.55 3.62 17.85
N THR A 11 7.84 4.19 16.68
CA THR A 11 9.17 4.70 16.31
C THR A 11 9.03 5.70 15.18
N ALA A 12 9.98 6.62 15.06
CA ALA A 12 10.08 7.49 13.90
C ALA A 12 10.41 6.67 12.65
N PHE A 13 9.62 6.81 11.60
CA PHE A 13 9.87 6.20 10.29
C PHE A 13 10.16 7.26 9.23
N ALA A 14 11.15 6.96 8.38
CA ALA A 14 11.24 7.63 7.11
C ALA A 14 10.18 7.03 6.19
N VAL A 15 9.38 7.85 5.50
CA VAL A 15 8.33 7.37 4.60
C VAL A 15 8.61 7.81 3.16
N ILE A 16 8.06 7.08 2.20
CA ILE A 16 8.05 7.50 0.79
C ILE A 16 6.68 8.11 0.48
N MET A 17 6.64 9.40 0.18
CA MET A 17 5.38 10.10 -0.13
C MET A 17 5.43 10.85 -1.46
N GLN A 18 4.28 10.85 -2.14
CA GLN A 18 4.07 11.66 -3.33
C GLN A 18 3.83 13.09 -2.88
N LYS A 19 4.46 14.06 -3.55
CA LYS A 19 4.23 15.48 -3.27
C LYS A 19 2.78 15.85 -3.62
N HIS A 20 2.02 16.31 -2.64
CA HIS A 20 0.66 16.83 -2.84
C HIS A 20 0.69 18.36 -2.91
N PRO A 21 -0.14 18.99 -3.76
CA PRO A 21 -0.28 20.44 -3.77
C PRO A 21 -1.16 20.94 -2.61
N GLY A 22 -1.05 22.23 -2.30
CA GLY A 22 -1.88 22.92 -1.30
C GLY A 22 -1.43 22.75 0.15
N TRP A 23 -2.32 23.01 1.10
CA TRP A 23 -2.00 23.01 2.55
C TRP A 23 -1.54 21.63 3.06
N VAL A 24 -2.02 20.54 2.46
CA VAL A 24 -1.55 19.18 2.75
C VAL A 24 -0.07 19.04 2.40
N GLY A 25 0.36 19.61 1.28
CA GLY A 25 1.78 19.65 0.89
C GLY A 25 2.64 20.46 1.86
N LEU A 26 2.12 21.57 2.38
CA LEU A 26 2.82 22.40 3.36
C LEU A 26 3.02 21.64 4.68
N LEU A 27 1.96 21.04 5.21
CA LEU A 27 2.00 20.23 6.43
C LEU A 27 2.96 19.04 6.26
N GLN A 28 2.89 18.38 5.11
CA GLN A 28 3.77 17.27 4.76
C GLN A 28 5.23 17.74 4.69
N SER A 29 5.55 18.85 4.03
CA SER A 29 6.92 19.38 4.01
C SER A 29 7.45 19.66 5.42
N THR A 30 6.69 20.37 6.26
CA THR A 30 7.18 20.73 7.61
C THR A 30 7.40 19.52 8.52
N ILE A 31 6.52 18.52 8.50
CA ILE A 31 6.62 17.34 9.37
C ILE A 31 7.54 16.27 8.78
N LEU A 32 7.53 16.08 7.46
CA LEU A 32 8.22 14.95 6.84
C LEU A 32 9.68 15.26 6.50
N GLU A 33 10.06 16.54 6.34
CA GLU A 33 11.45 16.92 6.15
C GLU A 33 12.30 16.66 7.40
N SER A 34 11.72 16.69 8.61
CA SER A 34 12.45 16.43 9.86
C SER A 34 12.70 14.94 10.15
N VAL A 35 11.93 14.02 9.53
CA VAL A 35 12.06 12.56 9.73
C VAL A 35 12.85 11.85 8.61
N GLY A 36 13.39 12.60 7.65
CA GLY A 36 14.19 12.05 6.54
C GLY A 36 13.36 11.46 5.40
N CYS A 37 12.17 12.01 5.13
CA CYS A 37 11.26 11.51 4.11
C CYS A 37 11.83 11.64 2.68
N ILE A 38 11.65 10.58 1.88
CA ILE A 38 12.09 10.55 0.48
C ILE A 38 10.93 10.96 -0.42
N TRP A 39 11.04 12.12 -1.04
CA TRP A 39 10.06 12.65 -1.99
C TRP A 39 10.24 12.06 -3.39
N PHE A 40 9.13 11.74 -4.05
CA PHE A 40 9.14 11.29 -5.45
C PHE A 40 7.97 11.88 -6.26
N ASN A 41 8.20 12.09 -7.55
CA ASN A 41 7.15 12.46 -8.49
C ASN A 41 6.77 11.25 -9.36
N ARG A 42 5.50 10.84 -9.31
CA ARG A 42 5.02 9.65 -10.06
C ARG A 42 5.08 9.83 -11.58
N SER A 43 5.14 11.08 -12.05
CA SER A 43 5.00 11.44 -13.47
C SER A 43 6.28 11.27 -14.29
N GLU A 44 7.44 11.15 -13.65
CA GLU A 44 8.73 11.13 -14.35
C GLU A 44 9.34 9.72 -14.34
N ALA A 45 9.49 9.12 -15.53
CA ALA A 45 10.06 7.78 -15.66
C ALA A 45 11.55 7.70 -15.26
N LYS A 46 12.31 8.79 -15.48
CA LYS A 46 13.71 8.94 -15.04
C LYS A 46 13.87 8.93 -13.52
N ASP A 47 12.81 9.28 -12.79
CA ASP A 47 12.84 9.41 -11.34
C ASP A 47 12.87 8.04 -10.64
N ARG A 48 12.41 6.94 -11.28
CA ARG A 48 12.34 5.63 -10.62
C ARG A 48 13.70 5.04 -10.27
N GLU A 49 14.68 5.21 -11.16
CA GLU A 49 16.03 4.70 -10.95
C GLU A 49 16.76 5.51 -9.87
N ILE A 50 16.55 6.83 -9.87
CA ILE A 50 17.04 7.75 -8.85
C ILE A 50 16.41 7.42 -7.49
N VAL A 51 15.10 7.16 -7.46
CA VAL A 51 14.38 6.74 -6.24
C VAL A 51 14.92 5.41 -5.74
N ALA A 52 15.07 4.40 -6.60
CA ALA A 52 15.63 3.11 -6.21
C ALA A 52 17.04 3.24 -5.60
N ARG A 53 17.87 4.12 -6.17
CA ARG A 53 19.19 4.45 -5.62
C ARG A 53 19.09 5.12 -4.24
N LYS A 54 18.27 6.18 -4.10
CA LYS A 54 18.06 6.87 -2.82
C LYS A 54 17.55 5.92 -1.73
N LEU A 55 16.65 5.01 -2.09
CA LEU A 55 16.13 4.00 -1.17
C LEU A 55 17.23 3.05 -0.71
N ARG A 56 18.08 2.59 -1.63
CA ARG A 56 19.22 1.74 -1.30
C ARG A 56 20.21 2.47 -0.38
N ASP A 57 20.55 3.71 -0.73
CA ASP A 57 21.47 4.54 0.07
C ASP A 57 20.90 4.81 1.48
N HIS A 58 19.59 5.07 1.59
CA HIS A 58 18.91 5.27 2.87
C HIS A 58 18.95 4.02 3.75
N VAL A 59 18.64 2.85 3.19
CA VAL A 59 18.61 1.58 3.94
C VAL A 59 20.00 1.13 4.39
N GLN A 60 21.07 1.59 3.73
CA GLN A 60 22.46 1.31 4.13
C GLN A 60 22.97 2.22 5.25
N GLY A 61 22.34 3.37 5.50
CA GLY A 61 22.74 4.27 6.57
C GLY A 61 22.29 3.76 7.94
N THR A 62 23.23 3.53 8.85
CA THR A 62 22.97 2.96 10.19
C THR A 62 22.27 3.92 11.14
N ASP A 63 22.40 5.24 10.93
CA ASP A 63 21.75 6.28 11.73
C ASP A 63 20.42 6.75 11.15
N ASN A 64 19.99 6.18 10.02
CA ASN A 64 18.75 6.57 9.37
C ASN A 64 17.53 5.92 10.04
N ASN A 65 16.42 6.65 10.10
CA ASN A 65 15.14 6.09 10.53
C ASN A 65 14.74 4.90 9.62
N PRO A 66 14.12 3.84 10.17
CA PRO A 66 13.61 2.74 9.37
C PRO A 66 12.66 3.23 8.28
N LEU A 67 12.78 2.63 7.10
CA LEU A 67 11.99 3.03 5.94
C LEU A 67 10.62 2.32 5.94
N LEU A 68 9.56 3.10 6.09
CA LEU A 68 8.17 2.64 6.00
C LEU A 68 7.64 2.80 4.57
N ILE A 69 7.23 1.68 3.98
CA ILE A 69 6.68 1.62 2.63
C ILE A 69 5.28 1.01 2.66
N PHE A 70 4.35 1.64 1.94
CA PHE A 70 3.03 1.07 1.66
C PHE A 70 3.03 0.44 0.25
N PRO A 71 3.34 -0.86 0.12
CA PRO A 71 3.60 -1.50 -1.18
C PRO A 71 2.36 -1.59 -2.08
N GLU A 72 1.16 -1.42 -1.53
CA GLU A 72 -0.10 -1.34 -2.29
C GLU A 72 -0.19 -0.08 -3.16
N GLY A 73 0.53 0.99 -2.81
CA GLY A 73 0.57 2.26 -3.55
C GLY A 73 -0.73 3.09 -3.53
N THR A 74 -1.78 2.58 -2.87
CA THR A 74 -3.10 3.21 -2.72
C THR A 74 -3.73 2.78 -1.39
N CYS A 75 -4.62 3.58 -0.81
CA CYS A 75 -5.43 3.11 0.32
C CYS A 75 -6.46 2.08 -0.16
N VAL A 76 -6.32 0.84 0.32
CA VAL A 76 -7.28 -0.24 0.09
C VAL A 76 -8.32 -0.30 1.21
N ASN A 77 -9.43 -0.96 0.90
CA ASN A 77 -10.45 -1.24 1.90
C ASN A 77 -9.94 -2.34 2.85
N ASN A 78 -10.31 -2.24 4.13
CA ASN A 78 -9.94 -3.16 5.24
C ASN A 78 -10.46 -4.63 5.10
N HIS A 79 -10.75 -5.07 3.88
CA HIS A 79 -11.24 -6.41 3.54
C HIS A 79 -10.32 -7.15 2.57
N TYR A 80 -9.54 -6.43 1.76
CA TYR A 80 -8.75 -7.01 0.68
C TYR A 80 -7.31 -6.50 0.71
N THR A 81 -6.39 -7.33 0.26
CA THR A 81 -4.99 -6.94 0.02
C THR A 81 -4.74 -7.00 -1.48
N VAL A 82 -4.37 -5.87 -2.08
CA VAL A 82 -4.09 -5.75 -3.52
C VAL A 82 -2.68 -6.19 -3.85
N MET A 83 -2.37 -6.30 -5.14
CA MET A 83 -1.02 -6.65 -5.59
C MET A 83 0.02 -5.61 -5.14
N PHE A 84 1.06 -6.10 -4.48
CA PHE A 84 2.18 -5.28 -4.03
C PHE A 84 3.09 -4.88 -5.20
N LYS A 85 3.59 -3.64 -5.14
CA LYS A 85 4.56 -3.13 -6.10
C LYS A 85 5.94 -3.72 -5.78
N LYS A 86 6.58 -4.30 -6.79
CA LYS A 86 7.89 -4.97 -6.67
C LYS A 86 9.05 -4.07 -6.23
N GLY A 87 8.97 -2.76 -6.46
CA GLY A 87 10.13 -1.85 -6.28
C GLY A 87 10.72 -1.85 -4.87
N ALA A 88 9.89 -2.02 -3.83
CA ALA A 88 10.36 -2.13 -2.45
C ALA A 88 11.09 -3.45 -2.16
N PHE A 89 10.75 -4.51 -2.91
CA PHE A 89 11.26 -5.87 -2.73
C PHE A 89 12.49 -6.16 -3.59
N GLU A 90 12.89 -5.22 -4.46
CA GLU A 90 14.11 -5.30 -5.29
C GLU A 90 15.34 -4.68 -4.60
N LEU A 91 15.18 -4.11 -3.40
CA LEU A 91 16.25 -3.39 -2.70
C LEU A 91 17.31 -4.30 -2.07
N GLY A 92 17.02 -5.60 -1.93
CA GLY A 92 17.93 -6.57 -1.31
C GLY A 92 18.06 -6.43 0.20
N CYS A 93 17.11 -5.77 0.86
CA CYS A 93 17.08 -5.56 2.31
C CYS A 93 16.08 -6.49 3.01
N THR A 94 16.26 -6.65 4.32
CA THR A 94 15.27 -7.31 5.18
C THR A 94 13.99 -6.46 5.24
N VAL A 95 12.84 -7.07 5.00
CA VAL A 95 11.53 -6.44 5.09
C VAL A 95 10.85 -6.93 6.36
N CYS A 96 10.44 -6.02 7.24
CA CYS A 96 9.62 -6.33 8.42
C CYS A 96 8.15 -6.13 8.06
N PRO A 97 7.35 -7.20 7.87
CA PRO A 97 5.95 -7.03 7.49
C PRO A 97 5.14 -6.48 8.67
N VAL A 98 4.26 -5.52 8.38
CA VAL A 98 3.32 -4.97 9.36
C VAL A 98 1.91 -5.17 8.84
N ALA A 99 1.07 -5.79 9.65
CA ALA A 99 -0.33 -6.00 9.35
C ALA A 99 -1.18 -5.07 10.21
N ILE A 100 -2.12 -4.35 9.59
CA ILE A 100 -3.03 -3.43 10.27
C ILE A 100 -4.46 -3.85 9.94
N LYS A 101 -5.32 -3.93 10.97
CA LYS A 101 -6.75 -4.19 10.81
C LYS A 101 -7.56 -3.18 11.60
N TYR A 102 -8.38 -2.41 10.90
CA TYR A 102 -9.29 -1.46 11.54
C TYR A 102 -10.57 -2.12 12.05
N ASN A 103 -11.05 -1.68 13.19
CA ASN A 103 -12.39 -2.01 13.65
C ASN A 103 -13.40 -1.00 13.06
N LYS A 104 -14.17 -1.45 12.07
CA LYS A 104 -15.15 -0.64 11.36
C LYS A 104 -16.35 -0.19 12.19
N ILE A 105 -16.55 -0.74 13.39
CA ILE A 105 -17.64 -0.33 14.29
C ILE A 105 -17.43 1.13 14.72
N PHE A 106 -16.18 1.54 14.94
CA PHE A 106 -15.87 2.88 15.46
C PHE A 106 -15.67 3.91 14.35
N VAL A 107 -14.90 3.58 13.30
CA VAL A 107 -14.71 4.46 12.15
C VAL A 107 -14.29 3.68 10.90
N ASP A 108 -14.74 4.12 9.73
CA ASP A 108 -14.18 3.64 8.46
C ASP A 108 -12.98 4.53 8.07
N ALA A 109 -11.78 4.10 8.41
CA ALA A 109 -10.54 4.80 8.05
C ALA A 109 -10.25 4.80 6.54
N PHE A 110 -11.03 4.05 5.74
CA PHE A 110 -10.88 3.97 4.30
C PHE A 110 -11.27 5.29 3.60
N TRP A 111 -10.27 5.98 3.04
CA TRP A 111 -10.52 7.17 2.23
C TRP A 111 -10.85 6.82 0.78
N ASN A 112 -12.02 7.27 0.32
CA ASN A 112 -12.40 7.27 -1.09
C ASN A 112 -12.38 8.68 -1.68
N SER A 113 -11.25 9.03 -2.29
CA SER A 113 -11.03 10.34 -2.92
C SER A 113 -12.01 10.70 -4.04
N ARG A 114 -12.78 9.73 -4.59
CA ARG A 114 -13.82 9.99 -5.60
C ARG A 114 -15.17 10.38 -4.99
N LYS A 115 -15.40 10.05 -3.72
CA LYS A 115 -16.67 10.29 -3.02
C LYS A 115 -16.59 11.42 -2.00
N GLN A 116 -15.41 11.65 -1.42
CA GLN A 116 -15.23 12.58 -0.32
C GLN A 116 -13.89 13.31 -0.45
N SER A 117 -13.90 14.61 -0.19
CA SER A 117 -12.67 15.39 -0.12
C SER A 117 -11.79 14.90 1.03
N PHE A 118 -10.48 15.05 0.89
CA PHE A 118 -9.54 14.66 1.94
C PHE A 118 -9.84 15.37 3.27
N THR A 119 -10.15 16.67 3.21
CA THR A 119 -10.49 17.48 4.40
C THR A 119 -11.73 16.96 5.11
N MET A 120 -12.78 16.58 4.38
CA MET A 120 -13.99 16.03 5.00
C MET A 120 -13.73 14.66 5.65
N HIS A 121 -12.92 13.82 5.00
CA HIS A 121 -12.50 12.53 5.56
C HIS A 121 -11.66 12.71 6.83
N LEU A 122 -10.74 13.67 6.80
CA LEU A 122 -9.91 14.00 7.95
C LEU A 122 -10.74 14.55 9.10
N LEU A 123 -11.67 15.48 8.84
CA LEU A 123 -12.55 16.01 9.87
C LEU A 123 -13.38 14.90 10.52
N GLN A 124 -13.96 14.00 9.71
CA GLN A 124 -14.72 12.86 10.20
C GLN A 124 -13.89 11.93 11.10
N LEU A 125 -12.62 11.69 10.74
CA LEU A 125 -11.71 10.92 11.58
C LEU A 125 -11.38 11.64 12.90
N MET A 126 -11.11 12.94 12.83
CA MET A 126 -10.77 13.75 14.01
C MET A 126 -11.96 13.98 14.95
N THR A 127 -13.19 13.93 14.44
CA THR A 127 -14.43 14.03 15.23
C THR A 127 -15.03 12.68 15.60
N SER A 128 -14.41 11.58 15.17
CA SER A 128 -14.81 10.24 15.61
C SER A 128 -14.38 10.02 17.06
N TRP A 129 -15.26 9.42 17.86
CA TRP A 129 -15.00 9.16 19.27
C TRP A 129 -13.74 8.30 19.49
N ALA A 130 -13.49 7.32 18.62
CA ALA A 130 -12.30 6.50 18.66
C ALA A 130 -11.94 5.98 17.25
N VAL A 131 -10.65 5.80 17.02
CA VAL A 131 -10.11 5.00 15.91
C VAL A 131 -9.46 3.78 16.53
N VAL A 132 -10.05 2.61 16.33
CA VAL A 132 -9.55 1.36 16.90
C VAL A 132 -8.98 0.50 15.78
N CYS A 133 -7.73 0.09 15.91
CA CYS A 133 -7.11 -0.86 15.01
C CYS A 133 -6.16 -1.78 15.77
N ASP A 134 -6.02 -2.99 15.25
CA ASP A 134 -4.99 -3.92 15.68
C ASP A 134 -3.78 -3.80 14.74
N VAL A 135 -2.59 -3.68 15.32
CA VAL A 135 -1.32 -3.63 14.61
C VAL A 135 -0.48 -4.84 15.00
N TRP A 136 0.01 -5.59 14.02
CA TRP A 136 0.89 -6.72 14.22
C TRP A 136 2.19 -6.52 13.47
N TYR A 137 3.29 -6.51 14.22
CA TYR A 137 4.64 -6.57 13.71
C TYR A 137 5.02 -8.04 13.53
N LEU A 138 5.37 -8.42 12.30
CA LEU A 138 5.62 -9.81 11.92
C LEU A 138 7.11 -10.06 11.76
N GLU A 139 7.47 -11.35 11.76
CA GLU A 139 8.86 -11.78 11.64
C GLU A 139 9.55 -11.19 10.40
N PRO A 140 10.80 -10.71 10.53
CA PRO A 140 11.55 -10.16 9.40
C PRO A 140 11.71 -11.18 8.27
N GLN A 141 11.55 -10.73 7.03
CA GLN A 141 11.65 -11.56 5.84
C GLN A 141 12.76 -11.04 4.94
N THR A 142 13.63 -11.95 4.48
CA THR A 142 14.66 -11.68 3.47
C THR A 142 14.33 -12.40 2.17
N LEU A 143 14.87 -11.89 1.06
CA LEU A 143 14.79 -12.55 -0.24
C LEU A 143 15.52 -13.89 -0.17
N ARG A 144 14.84 -14.98 -0.54
CA ARG A 144 15.44 -16.32 -0.53
C ARG A 144 16.35 -16.53 -1.76
N PRO A 145 17.36 -17.42 -1.68
CA PRO A 145 18.14 -17.80 -2.85
C PRO A 145 17.23 -18.35 -3.96
N GLY A 146 17.26 -17.74 -5.14
CA GLY A 146 16.44 -18.15 -6.29
C GLY A 146 15.01 -17.60 -6.31
N GLU A 147 14.58 -16.87 -5.28
CA GLU A 147 13.27 -16.19 -5.25
C GLU A 147 13.34 -14.87 -6.03
N THR A 148 12.36 -14.61 -6.89
CA THR A 148 12.24 -13.31 -7.57
C THR A 148 11.63 -12.25 -6.64
N ALA A 149 11.89 -10.97 -6.89
CA ALA A 149 11.30 -9.88 -6.10
C ALA A 149 9.76 -9.87 -6.12
N ILE A 150 9.15 -10.40 -7.19
CA ILE A 150 7.69 -10.53 -7.30
C ILE A 150 7.19 -11.64 -6.38
N GLU A 151 7.83 -12.82 -6.39
CA GLU A 151 7.50 -13.92 -5.49
C GLU A 151 7.71 -13.53 -4.03
N PHE A 152 8.77 -12.77 -3.74
CA PHE A 152 9.02 -12.23 -2.41
C PHE A 152 7.91 -11.27 -1.97
N ALA A 153 7.51 -10.34 -2.84
CA ALA A 153 6.39 -9.43 -2.58
C ALA A 153 5.09 -10.19 -2.32
N GLU A 154 4.82 -11.23 -3.09
CA GLU A 154 3.67 -12.11 -2.95
C GLU A 154 3.69 -12.89 -1.63
N ARG A 155 4.85 -13.42 -1.23
CA ARG A 155 5.02 -14.10 0.05
C ARG A 155 4.78 -13.17 1.24
N VAL A 156 5.35 -11.96 1.21
CA VAL A 156 5.13 -10.96 2.26
C VAL A 156 3.67 -10.53 2.31
N ARG A 157 3.04 -10.35 1.14
CA ARG A 157 1.60 -10.09 1.04
C ARG A 157 0.78 -11.19 1.70
N ASP A 158 1.14 -12.46 1.47
CA ASP A 158 0.42 -13.61 2.04
C ASP A 158 0.50 -13.63 3.56
N ILE A 159 1.67 -13.38 4.14
CA ILE A 159 1.85 -13.30 5.60
C ILE A 159 0.95 -12.20 6.19
N ILE A 160 0.95 -11.01 5.59
CA ILE A 160 0.13 -9.88 6.03
C ILE A 160 -1.37 -10.21 5.89
N SER A 161 -1.79 -10.74 4.74
CA SER A 161 -3.19 -11.07 4.48
C SER A 161 -3.72 -12.13 5.43
N VAL A 162 -2.94 -13.18 5.71
CA VAL A 162 -3.30 -14.22 6.67
C VAL A 162 -3.43 -13.63 8.08
N ARG A 163 -2.46 -12.80 8.51
CA ARG A 163 -2.51 -12.21 9.86
C ARG A 163 -3.70 -11.28 10.07
N ALA A 164 -3.99 -10.43 9.09
CA ALA A 164 -5.08 -9.45 9.17
C ALA A 164 -6.46 -10.01 8.74
N GLY A 165 -6.54 -11.28 8.33
CA GLY A 165 -7.77 -11.88 7.82
C GLY A 165 -8.31 -11.12 6.60
N LEU A 166 -7.42 -10.75 5.67
CA LEU A 166 -7.75 -10.02 4.45
C LEU A 166 -7.79 -10.97 3.25
N LYS A 167 -8.77 -10.76 2.36
CA LYS A 167 -8.87 -11.54 1.14
C LYS A 167 -7.90 -11.02 0.09
N LYS A 168 -6.96 -11.87 -0.30
CA LYS A 168 -5.98 -11.59 -1.35
C LYS A 168 -6.67 -11.46 -2.71
N VAL A 169 -6.30 -10.43 -3.47
CA VAL A 169 -6.89 -10.17 -4.79
C VAL A 169 -5.81 -9.97 -5.87
N PRO A 170 -6.04 -10.45 -7.11
CA PRO A 170 -5.01 -10.46 -8.16
C PRO A 170 -4.90 -9.13 -8.92
N TRP A 171 -5.54 -8.06 -8.47
CA TRP A 171 -5.54 -6.78 -9.18
C TRP A 171 -4.73 -5.71 -8.48
N ASP A 172 -4.32 -4.73 -9.28
CA ASP A 172 -3.60 -3.54 -8.85
C ASP A 172 -4.56 -2.51 -8.24
N GLY A 173 -4.13 -1.81 -7.19
CA GLY A 173 -4.88 -0.72 -6.54
C GLY A 173 -5.24 0.42 -7.50
N TYR A 174 -4.47 0.62 -8.58
CA TYR A 174 -4.76 1.64 -9.59
C TYR A 174 -6.10 1.45 -10.33
N LEU A 175 -6.68 0.25 -10.33
CA LEU A 175 -8.02 0.02 -10.87
C LEU A 175 -9.13 0.77 -10.10
N LYS A 176 -8.82 1.36 -8.94
CA LYS A 176 -9.70 2.33 -8.25
C LYS A 176 -9.93 3.61 -9.07
N TYR A 177 -8.92 4.03 -9.83
CA TYR A 177 -8.93 5.28 -10.58
C TYR A 177 -9.24 5.07 -12.06
N SER A 178 -8.68 4.03 -12.68
CA SER A 178 -8.86 3.72 -14.10
C SER A 178 -9.81 2.54 -14.30
N ARG A 179 -10.78 2.70 -15.19
CA ARG A 179 -11.57 1.55 -15.67
C ARG A 179 -10.74 0.77 -16.69
N PRO A 180 -10.73 -0.57 -16.64
CA PRO A 180 -10.12 -1.37 -17.70
C PRO A 180 -10.70 -1.02 -19.07
N SER A 181 -9.85 -1.09 -20.10
CA SER A 181 -10.29 -0.93 -21.50
C SER A 181 -11.45 -1.89 -21.82
N PRO A 182 -12.44 -1.47 -22.63
CA PRO A 182 -13.57 -2.32 -23.05
C PRO A 182 -13.12 -3.69 -23.58
N LYS A 183 -12.04 -3.74 -24.36
CA LYS A 183 -11.48 -4.98 -24.93
C LYS A 183 -11.06 -5.98 -23.86
N HIS A 184 -10.45 -5.52 -22.76
CA HIS A 184 -10.06 -6.39 -21.65
C HIS A 184 -11.28 -6.91 -20.88
N ARG A 185 -12.31 -6.08 -20.75
CA ARG A 185 -13.57 -6.44 -20.08
C ARG A 185 -14.34 -7.49 -20.87
N GLU A 186 -14.50 -7.29 -22.18
CA GLU A 186 -15.17 -8.23 -23.09
C GLU A 186 -14.48 -9.59 -23.07
N ARG A 187 -13.15 -9.63 -23.14
CA ARG A 187 -12.40 -10.90 -23.07
C ARG A 187 -12.65 -11.68 -21.78
N LYS A 188 -12.76 -10.99 -20.64
CA LYS A 188 -13.10 -11.64 -19.35
C LYS A 188 -14.56 -12.07 -19.29
N GLN A 189 -15.48 -11.29 -19.87
CA GLN A 189 -16.89 -11.67 -19.98
C GLN A 189 -17.08 -12.91 -20.87
N GLN A 190 -16.36 -13.00 -21.99
CA GLN A 190 -16.35 -14.18 -22.86
C GLN A 190 -15.85 -15.42 -22.11
N SER A 191 -14.70 -15.34 -21.45
CA SER A 191 -14.16 -16.46 -20.66
C SER A 191 -15.11 -16.91 -19.53
N PHE A 192 -15.82 -15.96 -18.90
CA PHE A 192 -16.85 -16.30 -17.91
C PHE A 192 -18.07 -16.97 -18.56
N ALA A 193 -18.55 -16.43 -19.68
CA ALA A 193 -19.67 -17.02 -20.43
C ALA A 193 -19.35 -18.44 -20.89
N GLU A 194 -18.16 -18.69 -21.44
CA GLU A 194 -17.66 -20.02 -21.79
C GLU A 194 -17.63 -20.97 -20.59
N SER A 195 -17.15 -20.50 -19.43
CA SER A 195 -17.14 -21.30 -18.21
C SER A 195 -18.54 -21.64 -17.70
N VAL A 196 -19.53 -20.76 -17.91
CA VAL A 196 -20.92 -21.00 -17.53
C VAL A 196 -21.57 -22.00 -18.50
N LEU A 197 -21.36 -21.82 -19.81
CA LEU A 197 -21.89 -22.73 -20.84
C LEU A 197 -21.36 -24.16 -20.66
N ARG A 198 -20.04 -24.33 -20.45
CA ARG A 198 -19.46 -25.65 -20.18
C ARG A 198 -20.11 -26.35 -18.98
N ARG A 199 -20.43 -25.61 -17.91
CA ARG A 199 -21.12 -26.16 -16.73
C ARG A 199 -22.59 -26.50 -16.96
N LEU A 200 -23.22 -25.89 -17.96
CA LEU A 200 -24.59 -26.20 -18.37
C LEU A 200 -24.62 -27.44 -19.26
N ASP A 201 -23.62 -27.63 -20.13
CA ASP A 201 -23.49 -28.81 -20.99
C ASP A 201 -23.08 -30.08 -20.21
N GLU A 202 -22.52 -29.93 -19.00
CA GLU A 202 -22.19 -31.02 -18.08
C GLU A 202 -23.40 -31.53 -17.26
N LYS A 203 -24.60 -30.98 -17.46
CA LYS A 203 -25.86 -31.41 -16.82
C LYS A 203 -26.80 -32.09 -17.81
#